data_AF-A0A944R0I2-F1
#
_entry.id   AF-A0A944R0I2-F1
#
_cell.length_a   1.000
_cell.length_b   1.000
_cell.length_c   1.000
_cell.angle_alpha   90.00
_cell.angle_beta   90.00
_cell.angle_gamma   90.00
#
_symmetry.space_group_name_H-M   'P 1'
#
loop_
_entity.id
_entity.type
_entity.pdbx_description
1 polymer ?
#
loop_
_entity_poly.entity_id
_entity_poly.type
_entity_poly.pdbx_seq_one_letter_code
_entity_poly.pdbx_strand_id
1 'polypeptide(L)'
;MGERLDKRGLSPAKVALSDLSPVIGEGWRMFRAMPLPSLAYASVAAVIGLVLLYAVGRLGISPMSLPFAGGFMLVAPAMLGGFFRLAQCLESEQGVAIATPFAAFLRTPLQTWMVSLFCAFIFLIWITDAGVLYSFIIGGTDLPYELPWLIRVDESIAGFWFWGALMGSVLAFIIFTISAFSVPLLFEGRGGLVQAVHASVRAVFANFIVTMSWALILTLSILLAIMLLPLLLVVLPVMAYASFALYRIVFPPSN
;
A
#
# COMPACT_ATOMS: atom_id res chain seq x y z
N MET A 1 -7.54 8.92 36.02
CA MET A 1 -6.12 8.84 36.36
C MET A 1 -5.51 7.64 35.65
N GLY A 2 -5.44 7.72 34.33
CA GLY A 2 -5.01 6.61 33.45
C GLY A 2 -3.83 7.08 32.62
N GLU A 3 -2.66 6.53 32.95
CA GLU A 3 -1.56 6.31 32.03
C GLU A 3 -1.06 7.51 31.21
N ARG A 4 -0.13 8.23 31.84
CA ARG A 4 0.99 8.89 31.14
C ARG A 4 1.91 7.82 30.52
N LEU A 5 1.36 6.93 29.70
CA LEU A 5 2.12 5.95 28.93
C LEU A 5 2.93 6.71 27.89
N ASP A 6 4.22 6.76 28.20
CA ASP A 6 5.38 7.09 27.41
C ASP A 6 5.17 7.81 26.05
N LYS A 7 5.21 9.14 26.08
CA LYS A 7 5.32 9.98 24.87
C LYS A 7 6.67 9.83 24.14
N ARG A 8 7.66 9.10 24.70
CA ARG A 8 9.01 9.02 24.11
C ARG A 8 9.08 8.05 22.92
N GLY A 9 8.24 7.01 22.87
CA GLY A 9 8.25 6.02 21.79
C GLY A 9 7.50 6.40 20.50
N LEU A 10 6.72 7.50 20.51
CA LEU A 10 5.87 7.94 19.38
C LEU A 10 6.32 9.28 18.78
N SER A 11 7.55 9.72 19.07
CA SER A 11 8.15 10.89 18.43
C SER A 11 8.94 10.45 17.20
N PRO A 12 8.59 10.94 15.99
CA PRO A 12 9.27 10.51 14.77
C PRO A 12 10.71 11.03 14.76
N ALA A 13 11.66 10.14 14.44
CA ALA A 13 13.03 10.52 14.13
C ALA A 13 13.09 11.28 12.79
N LYS A 14 14.14 12.09 12.63
CA LYS A 14 14.46 12.70 11.34
C LYS A 14 15.11 11.67 10.43
N VAL A 15 14.70 11.64 9.17
CA VAL A 15 15.21 10.72 8.15
C VAL A 15 15.77 11.53 6.99
N ALA A 16 16.84 11.02 6.37
CA ALA A 16 17.46 11.62 5.19
C ALA A 16 17.09 10.83 3.93
N LEU A 17 17.18 11.48 2.75
CA LEU A 17 16.94 10.80 1.47
C LEU A 17 17.93 9.66 1.22
N SER A 18 19.14 9.74 1.79
CA SER A 18 20.15 8.69 1.74
C SER A 18 19.71 7.38 2.39
N ASP A 19 18.73 7.43 3.30
CA ASP A 19 18.23 6.26 4.01
C ASP A 19 17.30 5.39 3.16
N LEU A 20 16.75 5.93 2.06
CA LEU A 20 15.82 5.20 1.20
C LEU A 20 16.47 4.04 0.44
N SER A 21 17.72 4.21 -0.02
CA SER A 21 18.43 3.14 -0.73
C SER A 21 18.77 1.94 0.17
N PRO A 22 19.33 2.14 1.38
CA PRO A 22 19.53 1.06 2.35
C PRO A 22 18.22 0.34 2.71
N VAL A 23 17.14 1.10 2.90
CA VAL A 23 15.81 0.56 3.22
C VAL A 23 15.29 -0.39 2.14
N ILE A 24 15.46 -0.05 0.85
CA ILE A 24 15.09 -0.94 -0.25
C ILE A 24 15.97 -2.19 -0.28
N GLY A 25 17.28 -2.02 -0.05
CA GLY A 25 18.22 -3.14 0.06
C GLY A 25 17.84 -4.10 1.20
N GLU A 26 17.39 -3.55 2.32
CA GLU A 26 16.89 -4.30 3.46
C GLU A 26 15.60 -5.06 3.11
N GLY A 27 14.66 -4.42 2.40
CA GLY A 27 13.47 -5.09 1.90
C GLY A 27 13.79 -6.30 1.00
N TRP A 28 14.80 -6.16 0.14
CA TRP A 28 15.30 -7.26 -0.70
C TRP A 28 15.97 -8.36 0.13
N ARG A 29 16.75 -7.99 1.15
CA ARG A 29 17.40 -8.93 2.08
C ARG A 29 16.36 -9.78 2.80
N MET A 30 15.32 -9.15 3.36
CA MET A 30 14.23 -9.84 4.05
C MET A 30 13.46 -10.78 3.12
N PHE A 31 13.15 -10.34 1.89
CA PHE A 31 12.50 -11.19 0.90
C PHE A 31 13.36 -12.42 0.53
N ARG A 32 14.66 -12.24 0.29
CA ARG A 32 15.58 -13.34 -0.04
C ARG A 32 15.78 -14.33 1.10
N ALA A 33 15.64 -13.89 2.34
CA ALA A 33 15.71 -14.77 3.51
C ALA A 33 14.45 -15.64 3.66
N MET A 34 13.29 -15.18 3.16
CA MET A 34 11.99 -15.83 3.35
C MET A 34 11.15 -15.94 2.06
N PRO A 35 11.69 -16.40 0.92
CA PRO A 35 11.02 -16.25 -0.38
C PRO A 35 9.70 -17.02 -0.46
N LEU A 36 9.65 -18.26 0.04
CA LEU A 36 8.47 -19.12 0.00
C LEU A 36 7.24 -18.54 0.73
N PRO A 37 7.30 -18.19 2.03
CA PRO A 37 6.16 -17.59 2.72
C PRO A 37 5.77 -16.22 2.15
N SER A 38 6.74 -15.40 1.72
CA SER A 38 6.47 -14.09 1.10
C SER A 38 5.72 -14.23 -0.23
N LEU A 39 6.18 -15.13 -1.11
CA LEU A 39 5.56 -15.40 -2.42
C LEU A 39 4.17 -16.01 -2.24
N ALA A 40 4.03 -16.98 -1.33
CA ALA A 40 2.73 -17.62 -1.07
C ALA A 40 1.69 -16.58 -0.62
N TYR A 41 2.07 -15.65 0.26
CA TYR A 41 1.17 -14.62 0.74
C TYR A 41 0.90 -13.52 -0.31
N ALA A 42 1.93 -13.09 -1.05
CA ALA A 42 1.77 -12.13 -2.15
C ALA A 42 0.93 -12.68 -3.32
N SER A 43 0.90 -14.01 -3.50
CA SER A 43 0.10 -14.64 -4.56
C SER A 43 -1.39 -14.39 -4.41
N VAL A 44 -1.90 -14.23 -3.18
CA VAL A 44 -3.29 -13.86 -2.92
C VAL A 44 -3.62 -12.51 -3.57
N ALA A 45 -2.76 -11.50 -3.36
CA ALA A 45 -2.93 -10.19 -3.96
C ALA A 45 -2.81 -10.26 -5.50
N ALA A 46 -1.84 -11.02 -6.02
CA ALA A 46 -1.68 -11.18 -7.46
C ALA A 46 -2.89 -11.86 -8.13
N VAL A 47 -3.47 -12.89 -7.50
CA VAL A 47 -4.68 -13.56 -8.01
C VAL A 47 -5.89 -12.64 -7.97
N ILE A 48 -6.09 -11.89 -6.89
CA ILE A 48 -7.15 -10.88 -6.81
C ILE A 48 -7.00 -9.85 -7.94
N GLY A 49 -5.77 -9.38 -8.17
CA GLY A 49 -5.45 -8.43 -9.24
C GLY A 49 -5.71 -9.00 -10.62
N LEU A 50 -5.36 -10.27 -10.86
CA LEU A 50 -5.63 -10.96 -12.11
C LEU A 50 -7.14 -11.03 -12.39
N VAL A 51 -7.91 -11.47 -11.40
CA VAL A 51 -9.37 -11.61 -11.51
C VAL A 51 -10.01 -10.26 -11.79
N LEU A 52 -9.56 -9.21 -11.09
CA LEU A 52 -10.04 -7.85 -11.27
C LEU A 52 -9.73 -7.32 -12.68
N LEU A 53 -8.47 -7.43 -13.14
CA LEU A 53 -8.07 -6.98 -14.48
C LEU A 53 -8.81 -7.76 -15.58
N TYR A 54 -8.98 -9.07 -15.40
CA TYR A 54 -9.77 -9.89 -16.31
C TYR A 54 -11.24 -9.44 -16.36
N ALA A 55 -11.86 -9.20 -15.20
CA ALA A 55 -13.24 -8.72 -15.13
C ALA A 55 -13.42 -7.35 -15.80
N VAL A 56 -12.54 -6.39 -15.52
CA VAL A 56 -12.54 -5.06 -16.12
C VAL A 56 -12.39 -5.13 -17.64
N GLY A 57 -11.47 -5.97 -18.13
CA GLY A 57 -11.28 -6.19 -19.57
C GLY A 57 -12.49 -6.84 -20.24
N ARG A 58 -13.15 -7.79 -19.57
CA ARG A 58 -14.38 -8.44 -20.06
C ARG A 58 -15.59 -7.50 -20.10
N LEU A 59 -15.65 -6.53 -19.21
CA LEU A 59 -16.71 -5.53 -19.13
C LEU A 59 -16.51 -4.33 -20.07
N GLY A 60 -15.41 -4.29 -20.83
CA GLY A 60 -15.12 -3.20 -21.77
C GLY A 60 -14.75 -1.86 -21.10
N ILE A 61 -14.50 -1.86 -19.80
CA ILE A 61 -14.18 -0.66 -19.00
C ILE A 61 -12.68 -0.59 -18.69
N SER A 62 -11.82 -1.00 -19.63
CA SER A 62 -10.36 -1.06 -19.45
C SER A 62 -9.71 0.21 -18.84
N PRO A 63 -10.14 1.45 -19.18
CA PRO A 63 -9.60 2.65 -18.52
C PRO A 63 -9.84 2.70 -17.00
N MET A 64 -10.87 2.00 -16.49
CA MET A 64 -11.15 1.87 -15.05
C MET A 64 -10.20 0.93 -14.30
N SER A 65 -9.32 0.22 -15.01
CA SER A 65 -8.36 -0.71 -14.37
C SER A 65 -7.54 -0.06 -13.26
N LEU A 66 -7.05 1.18 -13.46
CA LEU A 66 -6.30 1.92 -12.46
C LEU A 66 -7.19 2.31 -11.26
N PRO A 67 -8.38 2.91 -11.44
CA PRO A 67 -9.33 3.09 -10.34
C PRO A 67 -9.62 1.83 -9.53
N PHE A 68 -9.92 0.71 -10.21
CA PHE A 68 -10.18 -0.57 -9.57
C PHE A 68 -8.95 -1.14 -8.85
N ALA A 69 -7.74 -0.93 -9.37
CA ALA A 69 -6.51 -1.30 -8.68
C ALA A 69 -6.37 -0.56 -7.34
N GLY A 70 -6.94 0.64 -7.20
CA GLY A 70 -7.10 1.32 -5.91
C GLY A 70 -7.88 0.49 -4.87
N GLY A 71 -8.68 -0.50 -5.29
CA GLY A 71 -9.40 -1.41 -4.40
C GLY A 71 -8.48 -2.27 -3.52
N PHE A 72 -7.19 -2.43 -3.87
CA PHE A 72 -6.22 -3.03 -2.96
C PHE A 72 -6.06 -2.24 -1.66
N MET A 73 -6.33 -0.94 -1.65
CA MET A 73 -6.30 -0.11 -0.43
C MET A 73 -7.29 -0.59 0.64
N LEU A 74 -8.36 -1.30 0.25
CA LEU A 74 -9.35 -1.87 1.17
C LEU A 74 -8.75 -2.87 2.16
N VAL A 75 -7.82 -3.68 1.66
CA VAL A 75 -7.23 -4.81 2.39
C VAL A 75 -5.76 -4.60 2.69
N ALA A 76 -5.09 -3.66 2.02
CA ALA A 76 -3.65 -3.44 2.16
C ALA A 76 -3.21 -3.20 3.62
N PRO A 77 -3.86 -2.34 4.43
CA PRO A 77 -3.42 -2.11 5.82
C PRO A 77 -3.44 -3.39 6.67
N ALA A 78 -4.51 -4.19 6.57
CA ALA A 78 -4.58 -5.48 7.25
C ALA A 78 -3.58 -6.49 6.66
N MET A 79 -3.42 -6.51 5.33
CA MET A 79 -2.53 -7.42 4.63
C MET A 79 -1.06 -7.19 5.04
N LEU A 80 -0.64 -5.94 5.26
CA LEU A 80 0.71 -5.59 5.72
C LEU A 80 1.10 -6.27 7.03
N GLY A 81 0.13 -6.55 7.93
CA GLY A 81 0.40 -7.27 9.18
C GLY A 81 1.02 -8.67 8.95
N GLY A 82 0.65 -9.34 7.86
CA GLY A 82 1.26 -10.62 7.47
C GLY A 82 2.75 -10.48 7.13
N PHE A 83 3.12 -9.47 6.35
CA PHE A 83 4.52 -9.19 6.02
C PHE A 83 5.30 -8.69 7.24
N PHE A 84 4.70 -7.85 8.08
CA PHE A 84 5.35 -7.36 9.30
C PHE A 84 5.62 -8.49 10.29
N ARG A 85 4.71 -9.47 10.39
CA ARG A 85 4.99 -10.67 11.21
C ARG A 85 6.18 -11.45 10.68
N LEU A 86 6.28 -11.63 9.36
CA LEU A 86 7.43 -12.28 8.74
C LEU A 86 8.73 -11.53 9.05
N ALA A 87 8.73 -10.20 8.89
CA ALA A 87 9.89 -9.37 9.21
C ALA A 87 10.32 -9.53 10.68
N GLN A 88 9.37 -9.50 11.62
CA GLN A 88 9.65 -9.71 13.05
C GLN A 88 10.18 -11.11 13.37
N CYS A 89 9.65 -12.15 12.72
CA CYS A 89 10.17 -13.51 12.88
C CYS A 89 11.63 -13.59 12.41
N LEU A 90 11.96 -12.95 11.28
CA LEU A 90 13.33 -12.88 10.80
C LEU A 90 14.25 -12.11 11.76
N GLU A 91 13.81 -10.95 12.26
CA GLU A 91 14.56 -10.15 13.25
C GLU A 91 14.82 -10.92 14.55
N SER A 92 13.89 -11.80 14.94
CA SER A 92 13.98 -12.60 16.18
C SER A 92 14.62 -13.97 15.98
N GLU A 93 15.18 -14.25 14.79
CA GLU A 93 15.74 -15.56 14.38
C GLU A 93 14.77 -16.75 14.61
N GLN A 94 13.46 -16.48 14.53
CA GLN A 94 12.42 -17.48 14.66
C GLN A 94 12.19 -18.21 13.34
N GLY A 95 11.95 -19.52 13.41
CA GLY A 95 11.56 -20.32 12.24
C GLY A 95 10.26 -19.80 11.61
N VAL A 96 10.25 -19.69 10.28
CA VAL A 96 9.13 -19.13 9.52
C VAL A 96 8.41 -20.23 8.74
N ALA A 97 7.14 -20.46 9.07
CA ALA A 97 6.25 -21.32 8.31
C ALA A 97 5.50 -20.53 7.21
N ILE A 98 5.07 -21.23 6.16
CA ILE A 98 4.24 -20.64 5.09
C ILE A 98 2.90 -20.11 5.62
N ALA A 99 2.37 -20.72 6.68
CA ALA A 99 1.11 -20.29 7.31
C ALA A 99 1.25 -19.04 8.20
N THR A 100 2.47 -18.64 8.57
CA THR A 100 2.73 -17.51 9.49
C THR A 100 2.06 -16.19 9.03
N PRO A 101 2.22 -15.70 7.80
CA PRO A 101 1.61 -14.44 7.38
C PRO A 101 0.08 -14.52 7.31
N PHE A 102 -0.49 -15.67 6.95
CA PHE A 102 -1.94 -15.89 6.92
C PHE A 102 -2.54 -15.90 8.33
N ALA A 103 -1.88 -16.57 9.27
CA ALA A 103 -2.30 -16.57 10.67
C ALA A 103 -2.18 -15.16 11.29
N ALA A 104 -1.14 -14.41 10.92
CA ALA A 104 -0.98 -13.03 11.34
C ALA A 104 -2.08 -12.11 10.80
N PHE A 105 -2.44 -12.26 9.51
CA PHE A 105 -3.56 -11.54 8.91
C PHE A 105 -4.87 -11.76 9.69
N LEU A 106 -5.20 -13.01 10.00
CA LEU A 106 -6.42 -13.35 10.76
C LEU A 106 -6.41 -12.83 12.21
N ARG A 107 -5.23 -12.62 12.78
CA ARG A 107 -5.04 -12.10 14.15
C ARG A 107 -4.73 -10.61 14.18
N THR A 108 -4.87 -9.93 13.05
CA THR A 108 -4.64 -8.49 12.94
C THR A 108 -5.52 -7.73 13.95
N PRO A 109 -4.95 -6.78 14.73
CA PRO A 109 -5.71 -6.01 15.71
C PRO A 109 -6.90 -5.28 15.08
N LEU A 110 -8.00 -5.15 15.84
CA LEU A 110 -9.20 -4.44 15.39
C LEU A 110 -8.88 -3.01 14.93
N GLN A 111 -7.93 -2.34 15.57
CA GLN A 111 -7.51 -0.99 15.23
C GLN A 111 -6.93 -0.90 13.81
N THR A 112 -6.19 -1.91 13.35
CA THR A 112 -5.69 -1.97 11.96
C THR A 112 -6.82 -2.23 10.96
N TRP A 113 -7.83 -3.01 11.35
CA TRP A 113 -9.06 -3.15 10.57
C TRP A 113 -9.85 -1.84 10.48
N MET A 114 -9.84 -1.00 11.52
CA MET A 114 -10.43 0.34 11.45
C MET A 114 -9.72 1.24 10.43
N VAL A 115 -8.39 1.14 10.30
CA VAL A 115 -7.64 1.84 9.24
C VAL A 115 -8.03 1.31 7.86
N SER A 116 -8.20 -0.01 7.72
CA SER A 116 -8.68 -0.64 6.48
C SER A 116 -10.09 -0.17 6.11
N LEU A 117 -10.99 -0.06 7.10
CA LEU A 117 -12.34 0.47 6.92
C LEU A 117 -12.33 1.95 6.51
N PHE A 118 -11.44 2.76 7.08
CA PHE A 118 -11.25 4.14 6.64
C PHE A 118 -10.76 4.20 5.19
N CYS A 119 -9.78 3.36 4.81
CA CYS A 119 -9.33 3.24 3.43
C CYS A 119 -10.48 2.80 2.50
N ALA A 120 -11.40 1.96 3.00
CA ALA A 120 -12.60 1.57 2.28
C ALA A 120 -13.57 2.71 2.03
N PHE A 121 -13.80 3.55 3.03
CA PHE A 121 -14.61 4.74 2.85
C PHE A 121 -14.01 5.69 1.80
N ILE A 122 -12.69 5.94 1.85
CA ILE A 122 -12.02 6.77 0.84
C ILE A 122 -12.05 6.11 -0.54
N PHE A 123 -11.92 4.79 -0.63
CA PHE A 123 -12.04 4.07 -1.89
C PHE A 123 -13.44 4.20 -2.51
N LEU A 124 -14.50 4.24 -1.70
CA LEU A 124 -15.87 4.46 -2.21
C LEU A 124 -16.03 5.86 -2.81
N ILE A 125 -15.42 6.88 -2.21
CA ILE A 125 -15.35 8.22 -2.79
C ILE A 125 -14.58 8.16 -4.11
N TRP A 126 -13.40 7.54 -4.10
CA TRP A 126 -12.55 7.41 -5.28
C TRP A 126 -13.23 6.71 -6.45
N ILE A 127 -13.85 5.54 -6.24
CA ILE A 127 -14.47 4.78 -7.34
C ILE A 127 -15.68 5.53 -7.92
N THR A 128 -16.39 6.29 -7.09
CA THR A 128 -17.48 7.16 -7.53
C THR A 128 -16.95 8.33 -8.33
N ASP A 129 -15.92 9.04 -7.84
CA ASP A 129 -15.28 10.16 -8.53
C ASP A 129 -14.67 9.72 -9.87
N ALA A 130 -13.99 8.57 -9.89
CA ALA A 130 -13.46 7.98 -11.11
C ALA A 130 -14.59 7.65 -12.10
N GLY A 131 -15.70 7.06 -11.61
CA GLY A 131 -16.90 6.76 -12.41
C GLY A 131 -17.53 8.01 -13.03
N VAL A 132 -17.62 9.09 -12.26
CA VAL A 132 -18.08 10.40 -12.74
C VAL A 132 -17.12 10.93 -13.80
N LEU A 133 -15.80 10.95 -13.53
CA LEU A 133 -14.79 11.42 -14.46
C LEU A 133 -14.81 10.64 -15.79
N TYR A 134 -14.98 9.33 -15.73
CA TYR A 134 -15.11 8.47 -16.90
C TYR A 134 -16.37 8.77 -17.69
N SER A 135 -17.49 8.99 -17.00
CA SER A 135 -18.75 9.36 -17.64
C SER A 135 -18.67 10.72 -18.33
N PHE A 136 -17.90 11.66 -17.80
CA PHE A 136 -17.71 12.99 -18.41
C PHE A 136 -16.69 13.02 -19.55
N ILE A 137 -15.58 12.28 -19.43
CA ILE A 137 -14.45 12.34 -20.39
C ILE A 137 -14.55 11.29 -21.49
N ILE A 138 -14.92 10.06 -21.14
CA ILE A 138 -15.03 8.95 -22.10
C ILE A 138 -16.48 8.81 -22.58
N GLY A 139 -17.43 8.98 -21.67
CA GLY A 139 -18.85 9.17 -21.99
C GLY A 139 -19.47 8.01 -22.76
N GLY A 140 -19.93 6.96 -22.04
CA GLY A 140 -20.95 6.00 -22.48
C GLY A 140 -20.84 5.40 -23.88
N THR A 141 -19.68 5.48 -24.54
CA THR A 141 -19.43 4.95 -25.87
C THR A 141 -18.87 3.55 -25.67
N ASP A 142 -19.63 2.55 -26.12
CA ASP A 142 -19.14 1.19 -26.25
C ASP A 142 -17.87 1.23 -27.10
N LEU A 143 -16.70 1.08 -26.47
CA LEU A 143 -15.43 0.88 -27.15
C LEU A 143 -15.36 -0.62 -27.50
N PRO A 144 -15.62 -1.04 -28.76
CA PRO A 144 -15.47 -2.43 -29.14
C PRO A 144 -14.04 -2.90 -28.85
N TYR A 145 -13.93 -4.09 -28.26
CA TYR A 145 -12.65 -4.71 -27.88
C TYR A 145 -11.87 -5.09 -29.15
N GLU A 146 -11.08 -4.16 -29.68
CA GLU A 146 -10.08 -4.48 -30.69
C GLU A 146 -8.70 -4.69 -30.04
N LEU A 147 -8.03 -5.77 -30.46
CA LEU A 147 -6.79 -6.28 -29.87
C LEU A 147 -5.60 -5.30 -29.81
N PRO A 148 -5.56 -4.13 -30.48
CA PRO A 148 -4.58 -3.10 -30.20
C PRO A 148 -5.17 -1.88 -29.46
N TRP A 149 -5.89 -2.10 -28.34
CA TRP A 149 -6.30 -1.02 -27.41
C TRP A 149 -5.11 -0.23 -26.80
N LEU A 150 -3.89 -0.76 -26.92
CA LEU A 150 -2.63 -0.11 -26.51
C LEU A 150 -2.11 0.92 -27.52
N ILE A 151 -2.62 0.92 -28.77
CA ILE A 151 -2.11 1.75 -29.88
C ILE A 151 -2.97 3.00 -30.11
N ARG A 152 -4.19 3.06 -29.56
CA ARG A 152 -5.06 4.24 -29.61
C ARG A 152 -5.21 4.87 -28.23
N VAL A 153 -4.12 5.44 -27.70
CA VAL A 153 -4.24 6.43 -26.63
C VAL A 153 -4.81 7.68 -27.29
N ASP A 154 -6.14 7.77 -27.29
CA ASP A 154 -6.83 8.98 -27.74
C ASP A 154 -6.67 10.09 -26.68
N GLU A 155 -6.84 11.35 -27.07
CA GLU A 155 -6.70 12.50 -26.17
C GLU A 155 -7.65 12.39 -24.96
N SER A 156 -8.82 11.76 -25.14
CA SER A 156 -9.79 11.49 -24.09
C SER A 156 -9.26 10.53 -23.01
N ILE A 157 -8.53 9.48 -23.39
CA ILE A 157 -7.95 8.51 -22.46
C ILE A 157 -6.80 9.17 -21.68
N ALA A 158 -5.95 9.93 -22.37
CA ALA A 158 -4.87 10.69 -21.73
C ALA A 158 -5.43 11.73 -20.74
N GLY A 159 -6.50 12.45 -21.13
CA GLY A 159 -7.21 13.39 -20.26
C GLY A 159 -7.81 12.70 -19.03
N PHE A 160 -8.45 11.54 -19.21
CA PHE A 160 -8.98 10.74 -18.10
C PHE A 160 -7.89 10.31 -17.12
N TRP A 161 -6.75 9.83 -17.61
CA TRP A 161 -5.63 9.44 -16.75
C TRP A 161 -4.98 10.62 -16.04
N PHE A 162 -4.83 11.76 -16.72
CA PHE A 162 -4.25 12.96 -16.10
C PHE A 162 -5.13 13.49 -14.96
N TRP A 163 -6.41 13.73 -15.23
CA TRP A 163 -7.35 14.21 -14.21
C TRP A 163 -7.58 13.17 -13.12
N GLY A 164 -7.65 11.89 -13.49
CA GLY A 164 -7.76 10.78 -12.56
C GLY A 164 -6.55 10.68 -11.63
N ALA A 165 -5.34 10.83 -12.18
CA ALA A 165 -4.11 10.85 -11.37
C ALA A 165 -4.06 12.06 -10.45
N LEU A 166 -4.49 13.24 -10.91
CA LEU A 166 -4.53 14.44 -10.09
C LEU A 166 -5.51 14.29 -8.91
N MET A 167 -6.76 13.90 -9.17
CA MET A 167 -7.75 13.65 -8.11
C MET A 167 -7.32 12.50 -7.18
N GLY A 168 -6.86 11.40 -7.76
CA GLY A 168 -6.38 10.24 -7.02
C GLY A 168 -5.16 10.54 -6.15
N SER A 169 -4.27 11.45 -6.57
CA SER A 169 -3.08 11.82 -5.79
C SER A 169 -3.44 12.48 -4.45
N VAL A 170 -4.52 13.27 -4.42
CA VAL A 170 -5.00 13.92 -3.18
C VAL A 170 -5.54 12.87 -2.21
N LEU A 171 -6.36 11.94 -2.69
CA LEU A 171 -6.90 10.86 -1.86
C LEU A 171 -5.78 9.91 -1.39
N ALA A 172 -4.85 9.57 -2.28
CA ALA A 172 -3.68 8.77 -1.97
C ALA A 172 -2.79 9.45 -0.91
N PHE A 173 -2.59 10.77 -1.00
CA PHE A 173 -1.86 11.53 0.01
C PHE A 173 -2.53 11.46 1.39
N ILE A 174 -3.85 11.59 1.46
CA ILE A 174 -4.61 11.47 2.71
C ILE A 174 -4.46 10.07 3.30
N ILE A 175 -4.69 9.03 2.49
CA ILE A 175 -4.56 7.63 2.93
C ILE A 175 -3.13 7.36 3.39
N PHE A 176 -2.12 7.76 2.60
CA PHE A 176 -0.72 7.57 2.93
C PHE A 176 -0.36 8.26 4.25
N THR A 177 -0.77 9.52 4.44
CA THR A 177 -0.49 10.28 5.66
C THR A 177 -1.06 9.60 6.90
N ILE A 178 -2.25 9.02 6.79
CA ILE A 178 -2.93 8.34 7.89
C ILE A 178 -2.36 6.94 8.12
N SER A 179 -2.08 6.17 7.08
CA SER A 179 -1.79 4.73 7.17
C SER A 179 -0.32 4.36 7.19
N ALA A 180 0.57 5.15 6.56
CA ALA A 180 1.95 4.75 6.28
C ALA A 180 2.72 4.29 7.52
N PHE A 181 2.56 5.01 8.65
CA PHE A 181 3.19 4.64 9.92
C PHE A 181 2.20 4.19 10.99
N SER A 182 0.90 4.48 10.85
CA SER A 182 -0.07 4.03 11.86
C SER A 182 -0.27 2.52 11.81
N VAL A 183 -0.28 1.90 10.63
CA VAL A 183 -0.45 0.45 10.46
C VAL A 183 0.64 -0.33 11.20
N PRO A 184 1.94 -0.09 10.97
CA PRO A 184 2.98 -0.80 11.73
C PRO A 184 2.95 -0.48 13.23
N LEU A 185 2.66 0.77 13.64
CA LEU A 185 2.52 1.14 15.05
C LEU A 185 1.40 0.36 15.75
N LEU A 186 0.25 0.22 15.08
CA LEU A 186 -0.91 -0.53 15.60
C LEU A 186 -0.64 -2.03 15.59
N PHE A 187 0.02 -2.53 14.56
CA PHE A 187 0.43 -3.93 14.48
C PHE A 187 1.37 -4.32 15.64
N GLU A 188 2.31 -3.43 16.01
CA GLU A 188 3.19 -3.63 17.16
C GLU A 188 2.56 -3.30 18.51
N GLY A 189 1.31 -2.81 18.54
CA GLY A 189 0.64 -2.43 19.78
C GLY A 189 1.29 -1.24 20.50
N ARG A 190 2.02 -0.37 19.78
CA ARG A 190 2.75 0.78 20.35
C ARG A 190 1.87 1.98 20.70
N GLY A 191 0.55 1.86 20.55
CA GLY A 191 -0.41 2.90 20.91
C GLY A 191 -1.82 2.59 20.41
N GLY A 192 -2.79 3.41 20.82
CA GLY A 192 -4.15 3.35 20.30
C GLY A 192 -4.29 3.94 18.90
N LEU A 193 -5.43 3.72 18.24
CA LEU A 193 -5.72 4.21 16.88
C LEU A 193 -5.42 5.70 16.70
N VAL A 194 -5.98 6.54 17.58
CA VAL A 194 -5.80 8.01 17.52
C VAL A 194 -4.33 8.40 17.68
N GLN A 195 -3.60 7.76 18.59
CA GLN A 195 -2.19 8.05 18.84
C GLN A 195 -1.32 7.64 17.64
N ALA A 196 -1.58 6.47 17.05
CA ALA A 196 -0.86 5.97 15.89
C ALA A 196 -1.09 6.83 14.64
N VAL A 197 -2.34 7.23 14.38
CA VAL A 197 -2.67 8.15 13.27
C VAL A 197 -1.99 9.51 13.47
N HIS A 198 -2.08 10.07 14.68
CA HIS A 198 -1.42 11.34 14.99
C HIS A 198 0.11 11.25 14.84
N ALA A 199 0.72 10.14 15.27
CA ALA A 199 2.15 9.89 15.08
C ALA A 199 2.51 9.77 13.59
N SER A 200 1.69 9.09 12.78
CA SER A 200 1.87 8.97 11.33
C SER A 200 1.81 10.33 10.63
N VAL A 201 0.79 11.14 10.93
CA VAL A 201 0.67 12.51 10.41
C VAL A 201 1.91 13.33 10.75
N ARG A 202 2.33 13.31 12.02
CA ARG A 202 3.53 14.02 12.47
C ARG A 202 4.80 13.52 11.78
N ALA A 203 4.94 12.21 11.56
CA ALA A 203 6.08 11.62 10.88
C ALA A 203 6.18 12.06 9.42
N VAL A 204 5.05 12.08 8.72
CA VAL A 204 4.98 12.53 7.32
C VAL A 204 5.34 14.00 7.22
N PHE A 205 4.74 14.88 8.03
CA PHE A 205 5.06 16.31 7.96
C PHE A 205 6.46 16.67 8.48
N ALA A 206 6.99 15.92 9.46
CA ALA A 206 8.36 16.13 9.94
C ALA A 206 9.43 15.71 8.90
N ASN A 207 9.10 14.74 8.04
CA ASN A 207 10.00 14.18 7.03
C ASN A 207 9.36 14.26 5.63
N PHE A 208 8.73 15.39 5.30
CA PHE A 208 7.86 15.50 4.13
C PHE A 208 8.54 15.11 2.81
N ILE A 209 9.72 15.66 2.54
CA ILE A 209 10.44 15.37 1.28
C ILE A 209 10.78 13.87 1.16
N VAL A 210 11.27 13.26 2.25
CA VAL A 210 11.64 11.84 2.26
C VAL A 210 10.42 10.94 2.10
N THR A 211 9.33 11.24 2.82
CA THR A 211 8.12 10.43 2.80
C THR A 211 7.35 10.58 1.48
N MET A 212 7.36 11.75 0.84
CA MET A 212 6.81 11.92 -0.51
C MET A 212 7.65 11.21 -1.57
N SER A 213 8.98 11.26 -1.45
CA SER A 213 9.87 10.48 -2.33
C SER A 213 9.62 8.98 -2.16
N TRP A 214 9.42 8.51 -0.93
CA TRP A 214 9.05 7.12 -0.64
C TRP A 214 7.69 6.74 -1.23
N ALA A 215 6.68 7.59 -1.06
CA ALA A 215 5.36 7.39 -1.66
C ALA A 215 5.45 7.28 -3.18
N LEU A 216 6.25 8.13 -3.83
CA LEU A 216 6.48 8.06 -5.28
C LEU A 216 7.15 6.75 -5.70
N ILE A 217 8.20 6.30 -4.98
CA ILE A 217 8.85 5.02 -5.24
C ILE A 217 7.86 3.86 -5.10
N LEU A 218 7.04 3.85 -4.05
CA LEU A 218 5.98 2.85 -3.85
C LEU A 218 5.00 2.85 -5.01
N THR A 219 4.45 4.01 -5.36
CA THR A 219 3.47 4.15 -6.43
C THR A 219 4.03 3.67 -7.77
N LEU A 220 5.21 4.14 -8.17
CA LEU A 220 5.82 3.75 -9.45
C LEU A 220 6.17 2.26 -9.49
N SER A 221 6.68 1.70 -8.39
CA SER A 221 7.01 0.28 -8.29
C SER A 221 5.77 -0.60 -8.44
N ILE A 222 4.68 -0.25 -7.74
CA ILE A 222 3.42 -1.00 -7.80
C ILE A 222 2.75 -0.84 -9.16
N LEU A 223 2.73 0.36 -9.75
CA LEU A 223 2.19 0.57 -11.10
C LEU A 223 2.93 -0.28 -12.13
N LEU A 224 4.26 -0.30 -12.09
CA LEU A 224 5.07 -1.15 -12.96
C LEU A 224 4.77 -2.65 -12.74
N ALA A 225 4.61 -3.06 -11.48
CA ALA A 225 4.29 -4.44 -11.13
C ALA A 225 2.88 -4.87 -11.57
N ILE A 226 1.91 -3.95 -11.63
CA ILE A 226 0.56 -4.25 -12.15
C ILE A 226 0.60 -4.46 -13.66
N MET A 227 1.42 -3.71 -14.40
CA MET A 227 1.61 -3.91 -15.86
C MET A 227 2.20 -5.29 -16.18
N LEU A 228 3.02 -5.82 -15.27
CA LEU A 228 3.65 -7.13 -15.37
C LEU A 228 3.27 -7.98 -14.16
N LEU A 229 2.06 -8.54 -14.14
CA LEU A 229 1.50 -9.17 -12.94
C LEU A 229 2.42 -10.17 -12.20
N PRO A 230 3.26 -11.00 -12.85
CA PRO A 230 4.23 -11.85 -12.14
C PRO A 230 5.23 -11.07 -11.29
N LEU A 231 5.57 -9.83 -11.69
CA LEU A 231 6.45 -8.93 -10.95
C LEU A 231 5.84 -8.50 -9.61
N LEU A 232 4.51 -8.47 -9.50
CA LEU A 232 3.81 -8.15 -8.25
C LEU A 232 4.12 -9.15 -7.14
N LEU A 233 4.37 -10.43 -7.47
CA LEU A 233 4.76 -11.45 -6.50
C LEU A 233 6.07 -11.11 -5.78
N VAL A 234 6.94 -10.33 -6.41
CA VAL A 234 8.24 -9.93 -5.87
C VAL A 234 8.23 -8.51 -5.35
N VAL A 235 7.68 -7.56 -6.12
CA VAL A 235 7.67 -6.14 -5.75
C VAL A 235 6.82 -5.90 -4.50
N LEU A 236 5.66 -6.53 -4.38
CA LEU A 236 4.77 -6.35 -3.24
C LEU A 236 5.44 -6.72 -1.90
N PRO A 237 6.00 -7.94 -1.72
CA PRO A 237 6.68 -8.26 -0.47
C PRO A 237 7.90 -7.39 -0.22
N VAL A 238 8.73 -7.12 -1.24
CA VAL A 238 9.93 -6.30 -1.11
C VAL A 238 9.58 -4.89 -0.63
N MET A 239 8.58 -4.26 -1.23
CA MET A 239 8.14 -2.92 -0.83
C MET A 239 7.46 -2.90 0.54
N ALA A 240 6.77 -3.98 0.93
CA ALA A 240 6.24 -4.13 2.28
C ALA A 240 7.36 -4.22 3.33
N TYR A 241 8.41 -5.02 3.07
CA TYR A 241 9.58 -5.12 3.96
C TYR A 241 10.39 -3.83 4.01
N ALA A 242 10.57 -3.17 2.86
CA ALA A 242 11.24 -1.87 2.83
C ALA A 242 10.41 -0.82 3.60
N SER A 243 9.08 -0.81 3.48
CA SER A 243 8.23 0.08 4.29
C SER A 243 8.37 -0.21 5.79
N PHE A 244 8.52 -1.48 6.17
CA PHE A 244 8.79 -1.88 7.55
C PHE A 244 10.17 -1.39 8.04
N ALA A 245 11.21 -1.50 7.21
CA ALA A 245 12.54 -0.98 7.52
C ALA A 245 12.55 0.55 7.65
N LEU A 246 11.85 1.28 6.78
CA LEU A 246 11.67 2.72 6.92
C LEU A 246 10.94 3.07 8.23
N TYR A 247 9.90 2.33 8.56
CA TYR A 247 9.17 2.48 9.81
C TYR A 247 10.09 2.32 11.02
N ARG A 248 10.98 1.32 11.03
CA ARG A 248 11.96 1.11 12.11
C ARG A 248 12.93 2.29 12.27
N ILE A 249 13.31 2.97 11.19
CA ILE A 249 14.15 4.17 11.25
C ILE A 249 13.37 5.35 11.84
N VAL A 250 12.14 5.56 11.38
CA VAL A 250 11.29 6.68 11.84
C VAL A 250 10.86 6.49 13.30
N PHE A 251 10.55 5.26 13.70
CA PHE A 251 10.14 4.89 15.05
C PHE A 251 11.03 3.74 15.56
N PRO A 252 12.23 4.04 16.06
CA PRO A 252 13.13 3.03 16.62
C PRO A 252 12.46 2.19 17.71
N PRO A 253 12.81 0.90 17.84
CA PRO A 253 12.36 0.08 18.96
C PRO A 253 12.70 0.77 20.30
N SER A 254 11.77 0.75 21.25
CA SER A 254 12.07 1.16 22.61
C SER A 254 13.02 0.12 23.22
N ASN A 255 14.26 0.52 23.49
CA ASN A 255 15.22 -0.28 24.27
C ASN A 255 14.68 -0.59 25.67
#